data_AF-A0A2I4CZY6-F1
#
_entry.id   AF-A0A2I4CZY6-F1
#
_cell.length_a   1.000
_cell.length_b   1.000
_cell.length_c   1.000
_cell.angle_alpha   90.00
_cell.angle_beta   90.00
_cell.angle_gamma   90.00
#
_symmetry.space_group_name_H-M   'P 1'
#
loop_
_entity.id
_entity.type
_entity.pdbx_description
1 polymer ?
#
loop_
_entity_poly.entity_id
_entity_poly.type
_entity_poly.pdbx_seq_one_letter_code
_entity_poly.pdbx_strand_id
1 'polypeptide(L)'
;MASTSARQNRSLSARKLSDSTMASPAPLTKANTSFCLALFSKLGDNDRTENVFFSPFSVSSALAMVMLGARGNTATQMSELLCADHQDR
;
A
#
# COMPACT_ATOMS: atom_id res chain seq x y z
N MET A 1 -33.51 -27.44 51.41
CA MET A 1 -32.08 -27.07 51.50
C MET A 1 -31.73 -26.22 50.28
N ALA A 2 -31.79 -24.89 50.45
CA ALA A 2 -30.68 -23.93 50.25
C ALA A 2 -30.26 -23.79 48.77
N SER A 3 -30.78 -22.81 48.01
CA SER A 3 -30.47 -21.37 48.00
C SER A 3 -29.06 -21.02 47.49
N THR A 4 -29.05 -20.07 46.54
CA THR A 4 -27.96 -19.12 46.21
C THR A 4 -26.90 -19.54 45.19
N SER A 5 -26.91 -18.88 44.02
CA SER A 5 -25.74 -18.27 43.37
C SER A 5 -26.19 -17.53 42.08
N ALA A 6 -26.48 -16.22 42.10
CA ALA A 6 -25.53 -15.10 42.11
C ALA A 6 -24.60 -15.03 40.88
N ARG A 7 -25.02 -14.34 39.81
CA ARG A 7 -24.29 -13.18 39.25
C ARG A 7 -24.96 -12.65 37.99
N GLN A 8 -25.68 -11.55 38.19
CA GLN A 8 -25.82 -10.52 37.18
C GLN A 8 -24.46 -9.89 36.96
N ASN A 9 -23.97 -9.91 35.71
CA ASN A 9 -22.94 -8.99 35.25
C ASN A 9 -23.27 -8.56 33.84
N ARG A 10 -24.10 -7.50 33.76
CA ARG A 10 -24.14 -6.58 32.61
C ARG A 10 -22.75 -5.96 32.48
N SER A 11 -21.83 -6.63 31.78
CA SER A 11 -20.58 -6.02 31.36
C SER A 11 -20.86 -5.25 30.07
N LEU A 12 -20.96 -3.94 30.27
CA LEU A 12 -20.98 -2.83 29.33
C LEU A 12 -20.44 -3.20 27.94
N SER A 13 -21.27 -2.92 26.92
CA SER A 13 -20.85 -2.68 25.55
C SER A 13 -19.75 -1.61 25.56
N ALA A 14 -18.51 -2.06 25.73
CA ALA A 14 -17.33 -1.24 25.50
C ALA A 14 -17.33 -0.98 24.00
N ARG A 15 -17.73 0.24 23.67
CA ARG A 15 -17.58 0.91 22.38
C ARG A 15 -16.39 0.30 21.66
N LYS A 16 -16.65 -0.36 20.51
CA LYS A 16 -15.62 -0.73 19.55
C LYS A 16 -14.97 0.59 19.13
N LEU A 17 -13.90 0.95 19.84
CA LEU A 17 -13.03 2.06 19.52
C LEU A 17 -12.64 1.86 18.07
N SER A 18 -12.86 2.91 17.28
CA SER A 18 -12.48 3.05 15.89
C SER A 18 -11.15 2.34 15.65
N ASP A 19 -11.22 1.23 14.93
CA ASP A 19 -10.05 0.65 14.30
C ASP A 19 -9.65 1.63 13.19
N SER A 20 -8.94 2.69 13.58
CA SER A 20 -8.06 3.42 12.67
C SER A 20 -6.89 2.48 12.40
N THR A 21 -7.15 1.38 11.68
CA THR A 21 -6.11 0.53 11.14
C THR A 21 -5.26 1.45 10.28
N MET A 22 -4.09 1.86 10.79
CA MET A 22 -3.00 2.29 9.94
C MET A 22 -2.75 1.09 9.03
N ALA A 23 -3.17 1.17 7.77
CA ALA A 23 -2.88 0.14 6.78
C ALA A 23 -1.40 -0.20 6.91
N SER A 24 -1.09 -1.48 7.18
CA SER A 24 0.29 -1.94 7.29
C SER A 24 1.06 -1.41 6.07
N PRO A 25 2.21 -0.74 6.22
CA PRO A 25 2.96 -0.21 5.10
C PRO A 25 3.60 -1.32 4.24
N ALA A 26 3.47 -2.60 4.63
CA ALA A 26 4.10 -3.73 3.96
C ALA A 26 3.71 -3.88 2.47
N PRO A 27 2.42 -3.76 2.07
CA PRO A 27 2.03 -3.88 0.65
C PRO A 27 2.56 -2.71 -0.19
N LEU A 28 2.44 -1.48 0.33
CA LEU A 28 2.98 -0.28 -0.33
C LEU A 28 4.51 -0.32 -0.46
N THR A 29 5.21 -0.81 0.56
CA THR A 29 6.67 -0.98 0.53
C THR A 29 7.07 -2.00 -0.54
N LYS A 30 6.33 -3.10 -0.67
CA LYS A 30 6.56 -4.13 -1.69
C LYS A 30 6.32 -3.59 -3.10
N ALA A 31 5.20 -2.90 -3.34
CA ALA A 31 4.89 -2.28 -4.62
C ALA A 31 5.96 -1.26 -5.02
N ASN A 32 6.34 -0.35 -4.11
CA ASN A 32 7.35 0.67 -4.38
C ASN A 32 8.75 0.05 -4.61
N THR A 33 9.08 -1.04 -3.92
CA THR A 33 10.35 -1.77 -4.15
C THR A 33 10.37 -2.43 -5.53
N SER A 34 9.28 -3.10 -5.92
CA SER A 34 9.18 -3.73 -7.24
C SER A 34 9.28 -2.69 -8.37
N PHE A 35 8.55 -1.58 -8.23
CA PHE A 35 8.62 -0.46 -9.17
C PHE A 35 10.04 0.12 -9.27
N CYS A 36 10.71 0.34 -8.12
CA CYS A 36 12.08 0.83 -8.07
C CYS A 36 13.05 -0.08 -8.82
N LEU A 37 12.99 -1.39 -8.60
CA LEU A 37 13.88 -2.35 -9.26
C LEU A 37 13.65 -2.39 -10.77
N ALA A 38 12.39 -2.34 -11.21
CA ALA A 38 12.05 -2.25 -12.62
C ALA A 38 12.59 -0.95 -13.26
N LEU A 39 12.41 0.18 -12.58
CA LEU A 39 12.90 1.48 -13.05
C LEU A 39 14.43 1.54 -13.09
N PHE A 40 15.11 1.05 -12.06
CA PHE A 40 16.57 0.99 -11.99
C PHE A 40 17.14 0.13 -13.13
N SER A 41 16.56 -1.05 -13.35
CA SER A 41 16.97 -1.93 -14.46
C SER A 41 16.80 -1.23 -15.80
N LYS A 42 15.67 -0.55 -16.00
CA LYS A 42 15.38 0.16 -17.25
C LYS A 42 16.31 1.34 -17.49
N LEU A 43 16.70 2.04 -16.44
CA LEU A 43 17.63 3.17 -16.54
C LEU A 43 19.06 2.68 -16.83
N GLY A 44 19.48 1.58 -16.19
CA GLY A 44 20.78 0.93 -16.41
C GLY A 44 20.92 0.18 -17.75
N ASP A 45 19.84 -0.01 -18.51
CA ASP A 45 19.89 -0.60 -19.85
C ASP A 45 20.55 0.32 -20.89
N ASN A 46 20.55 1.64 -20.67
CA ASN A 46 21.08 2.61 -21.65
C ASN A 46 22.61 2.66 -21.62
N ASP A 47 23.20 2.79 -20.43
CA ASP A 47 24.65 2.78 -20.24
C ASP A 47 25.01 2.04 -18.95
N ARG A 48 25.57 0.83 -19.09
CA ARG A 48 25.93 -0.06 -17.96
C ARG A 48 27.09 0.45 -17.10
N THR A 49 27.73 1.55 -17.50
CA THR A 49 28.89 2.13 -16.84
C THR A 49 28.59 3.44 -16.11
N GLU A 50 27.38 3.99 -16.28
CA GLU A 50 27.00 5.26 -15.65
C GLU A 50 26.32 5.07 -14.30
N ASN A 51 26.51 6.04 -13.41
CA ASN A 51 25.91 6.02 -12.09
C ASN A 51 24.41 6.34 -12.19
N VAL A 52 23.57 5.44 -11.67
CA VAL A 52 22.13 5.63 -11.57
C VAL A 52 21.74 5.94 -10.13
N PHE A 53 21.18 7.14 -9.89
CA PHE A 53 20.73 7.57 -8.57
C PHE A 53 19.39 8.31 -8.66
N PHE A 54 18.38 7.84 -7.91
CA PHE A 54 17.07 8.48 -7.85
C PHE A 54 16.36 8.16 -6.52
N SER A 55 15.32 8.94 -6.19
CA SER A 55 14.44 8.68 -5.03
C SER A 55 13.19 7.90 -5.49
N PRO A 56 13.04 6.62 -5.10
CA PRO A 56 11.93 5.80 -5.59
C PRO A 56 10.57 6.34 -5.14
N PHE A 57 10.47 6.73 -3.87
CA PHE A 57 9.23 7.27 -3.31
C PHE A 57 8.80 8.59 -3.97
N SER A 58 9.76 9.47 -4.29
CA SER A 58 9.46 10.74 -4.95
C SER A 58 8.91 10.52 -6.36
N VAL A 59 9.51 9.60 -7.12
CA VAL A 59 9.06 9.28 -8.48
C VAL A 59 7.65 8.66 -8.43
N SER A 60 7.43 7.68 -7.56
CA SER A 60 6.11 7.06 -7.38
C SER A 60 5.04 8.08 -6.98
N SER A 61 5.36 9.03 -6.09
CA SER A 61 4.43 10.08 -5.66
C SER A 61 4.06 11.03 -6.79
N ALA A 62 5.04 11.45 -7.61
CA ALA A 62 4.80 12.28 -8.77
C ALA A 62 3.90 11.57 -9.80
N LEU A 63 4.20 10.30 -10.10
CA LEU A 63 3.41 9.50 -11.03
C LEU A 63 2.00 9.20 -10.50
N ALA A 64 1.81 9.06 -9.18
CA ALA A 64 0.49 8.90 -8.58
C ALA A 64 -0.40 10.14 -8.80
N MET A 65 0.17 11.35 -8.71
CA MET A 65 -0.55 12.58 -9.05
C MET A 65 -0.89 12.65 -10.55
N VAL A 66 0.00 12.16 -11.42
CA VAL A 66 -0.28 12.07 -12.87
C VAL A 66 -1.39 11.05 -13.15
N MET A 67 -1.38 9.90 -12.49
CA MET A 67 -2.43 8.88 -12.59
C MET A 67 -3.80 9.46 -12.24
N LEU A 68 -3.88 10.30 -11.21
CA LEU A 68 -5.14 10.95 -10.79
C LEU A 68 -5.73 11.86 -11.89
N GLY A 69 -4.88 12.46 -12.74
CA GLY A 69 -5.30 13.27 -13.88
C GLY A 69 -5.48 12.48 -15.20
N ALA A 70 -4.98 11.26 -15.27
CA ALA A 70 -5.01 10.42 -16.47
C ALA A 70 -6.40 9.81 -16.72
N ARG A 71 -6.69 9.44 -17.97
CA ARG A 71 -7.94 8.78 -18.36
C ARG A 71 -7.68 7.62 -19.33
N GLY A 72 -8.65 6.72 -19.43
CA GLY A 72 -8.61 5.59 -20.34
C GLY A 72 -7.37 4.72 -20.12
N ASN A 73 -6.75 4.29 -21.22
CA ASN A 73 -5.60 3.39 -21.19
C ASN A 73 -4.41 3.92 -20.37
N THR A 74 -4.19 5.23 -20.37
CA THR A 74 -3.08 5.84 -19.62
C THR A 74 -3.25 5.63 -18.12
N ALA A 75 -4.45 5.81 -17.58
CA ALA A 75 -4.72 5.59 -16.16
C ALA A 75 -4.50 4.12 -15.75
N THR A 76 -4.92 3.19 -16.61
CA THR A 76 -4.72 1.74 -16.40
C THR A 76 -3.23 1.38 -16.34
N GLN A 77 -2.44 1.85 -17.31
CA GLN A 77 -0.99 1.59 -17.35
C GLN A 77 -0.26 2.18 -16.14
N MET A 78 -0.65 3.39 -15.70
CA MET A 78 -0.06 4.00 -14.50
C MET A 78 -0.41 3.23 -13.23
N SER A 79 -1.65 2.73 -13.11
CA SER A 79 -2.08 1.91 -11.97
C SER A 79 -1.32 0.58 -11.91
N GLU A 80 -1.11 -0.08 -13.05
CA GLU A 80 -0.35 -1.33 -13.12
C GLU A 80 1.11 -1.16 -12.70
N LEU A 81 1.72 -0.03 -13.08
CA LEU A 81 3.10 0.29 -12.72
C LEU A 81 3.28 0.66 -11.24
N LEU A 82 2.33 1.39 -10.65
CA LEU A 82 2.45 1.96 -9.30
C LEU A 82 1.86 1.07 -8.19
N CYS A 83 0.80 0.32 -8.51
CA CYS A 83 0.02 -0.45 -7.53
C CYS A 83 0.19 -1.95 -7.74
N ALA A 84 1.43 -2.45 -7.82
CA ALA A 84 1.73 -3.89 -7.88
C ALA A 84 1.42 -4.60 -6.54
N ASP A 85 0.16 -4.55 -6.12
CA ASP A 85 -0.45 -5.52 -5.24
C ASP A 85 -1.28 -6.48 -6.09
N HIS A 86 -1.16 -7.76 -5.74
CA HIS A 86 -2.01 -8.83 -6.21
C HIS A 86 -3.46 -8.41 -5.94
N GLN A 87 -4.13 -7.87 -6.96
CA GLN A 87 -5.58 -7.84 -6.98
C GLN A 87 -5.98 -9.32 -7.00
N ASP A 88 -6.27 -9.87 -5.82
CA ASP A 88 -6.79 -11.23 -5.63
C ASP A 88 -7.82 -11.50 -6.73
N ARG A 89 -7.44 -12.38 -7.65
CA ARG A 89 -8.26 -12.93 -8.73
C ARG A 89 -8.44 -14.41 -8.44
#